data_AF-A0A8T4RAA8-F1
#
_entry.id   AF-A0A8T4RAA8-F1
#
_cell.length_a   1.000
_cell.length_b   1.000
_cell.length_c   1.000
_cell.angle_alpha   90.00
_cell.angle_beta   90.00
_cell.angle_gamma   90.00
#
_symmetry.space_group_name_H-M   'P 1'
#
loop_
_entity.id
_entity.type
_entity.pdbx_description
1 polymer ?
#
loop_
_entity_poly.entity_id
_entity_poly.type
_entity_poly.pdbx_seq_one_letter_code
_entity_poly.pdbx_strand_id
1 'polypeptide(L)'
;MKHFFLYFLIIIMLIASVFAQESIPNIPQIPMFVQGTIYINNKLAPKGTLVDAKIDDEIKASFIIGEQGKFELPLSGDSKDSGKQITVYVNQALTNTTITWRSGDIIDNLTIYTTQKRSLNNVLWLVAIIFLLLLLFIIVYFLLRKKR
;
A
#
# COMPACT_ATOMS: atom_id res chain seq x y z
N MET A 1 50.31 24.26 14.84
CA MET A 1 49.55 23.05 15.25
C MET A 1 48.36 23.35 16.18
N LYS A 2 48.46 24.24 17.18
CA LYS A 2 47.34 24.57 18.10
C LYS A 2 46.08 25.11 17.41
N HIS A 3 46.21 25.95 16.38
CA HIS A 3 45.05 26.50 15.66
C HIS A 3 44.35 25.46 14.78
N PHE A 4 45.10 24.53 14.16
CA PHE A 4 44.53 23.44 13.35
C PHE A 4 43.65 22.50 14.19
N PHE A 5 44.12 22.17 15.40
CA PHE A 5 43.36 21.36 16.36
C PHE A 5 42.07 22.07 16.83
N LEU A 6 42.10 23.38 17.00
CA LEU A 6 40.93 24.17 17.40
C LEU A 6 39.84 24.17 16.30
N TYR A 7 40.22 24.35 15.03
CA TYR A 7 39.27 24.30 13.92
C TYR A 7 38.66 22.91 13.73
N PHE A 8 39.45 21.86 13.92
CA PHE A 8 38.96 20.48 13.89
C PHE A 8 37.89 20.22 14.97
N LEU A 9 38.10 20.73 16.18
CA LEU A 9 37.17 20.56 17.29
C LEU A 9 35.84 21.33 17.09
N ILE A 10 35.91 22.52 16.49
CA ILE A 10 34.72 23.32 16.13
C ILE A 10 33.88 22.59 15.07
N ILE A 11 34.52 21.99 14.06
CA ILE A 11 33.83 21.23 13.01
C ILE A 11 33.13 19.99 13.61
N ILE A 12 33.77 19.28 14.55
CA ILE A 12 33.16 18.13 15.22
C ILE A 12 31.92 18.55 16.03
N MET A 13 31.97 19.68 16.74
CA MET A 13 30.80 20.16 17.50
C MET A 13 29.65 20.60 16.59
N LEU A 14 29.93 21.15 15.41
CA LEU A 14 28.93 21.48 14.39
C LEU A 14 28.27 20.24 13.77
N ILE A 15 28.99 19.13 13.68
CA ILE A 15 28.44 17.86 13.18
C ILE A 15 27.61 17.16 14.26
N ALA A 16 28.03 17.24 15.53
CA ALA A 16 27.33 16.60 16.65
C ALA A 16 25.90 17.14 16.89
N SER A 17 25.64 18.41 16.55
CA SER A 17 24.30 19.01 16.69
C SER A 17 23.29 18.48 15.66
N VAL A 18 23.74 17.94 14.52
CA VAL A 18 22.86 17.36 13.49
C VAL A 18 22.27 16.01 13.92
N PHE A 19 22.91 15.33 14.87
CA PHE A 19 22.46 14.01 15.35
C PHE A 19 21.63 14.05 16.63
N ALA A 20 21.36 15.23 17.19
CA ALA A 20 20.48 15.38 18.35
C ALA A 20 19.00 15.30 17.93
N GLN A 21 18.56 14.12 17.53
CA GLN A 21 17.14 13.85 17.30
C GLN A 21 16.44 13.68 18.65
N GLU A 22 15.58 14.63 19.03
CA GLU A 22 14.71 14.46 20.19
C GLU A 22 13.78 13.26 19.95
N SER A 23 13.86 12.25 20.82
CA SER A 23 12.93 11.12 20.79
C SER A 23 11.66 11.53 21.52
N ILE A 24 10.65 11.97 20.78
CA ILE A 24 9.31 12.17 21.35
C ILE A 24 8.85 10.82 21.90
N PRO A 25 8.50 10.71 23.20
CA PRO A 25 8.03 9.47 23.79
C PRO A 25 6.79 9.01 23.02
N ASN A 26 6.82 7.75 22.59
CA ASN A 26 5.77 7.23 21.72
C ASN A 26 4.57 6.76 22.55
N ILE A 27 3.56 7.61 22.68
CA ILE A 27 2.39 7.33 23.51
C ILE A 27 1.27 6.82 22.59
N PRO A 28 0.74 5.60 22.80
CA PRO A 28 -0.43 5.12 22.08
C PRO A 28 -1.61 6.07 22.27
N GLN A 29 -2.31 6.37 21.19
CA GLN A 29 -3.44 7.30 21.21
C GLN A 29 -4.77 6.57 20.94
N ILE A 30 -5.88 7.27 21.19
CA ILE A 30 -7.22 6.71 20.95
C ILE A 30 -7.36 6.51 19.43
N PRO A 31 -7.76 5.32 18.96
CA PRO A 31 -7.93 5.07 17.55
C PRO A 31 -8.93 6.04 16.90
N MET A 32 -8.64 6.43 15.67
CA MET A 32 -9.59 7.10 14.79
C MET A 32 -10.51 6.06 14.15
N PHE A 33 -11.78 6.36 13.98
CA PHE A 33 -12.72 5.47 13.30
C PHE A 33 -13.13 6.04 11.95
N VAL A 34 -12.97 5.26 10.89
CA VAL A 34 -13.40 5.64 9.54
C VAL A 34 -14.33 4.57 8.99
N GLN A 35 -15.54 4.96 8.62
CA GLN A 35 -16.52 4.07 8.04
C GLN A 35 -17.15 4.66 6.78
N GLY A 36 -17.65 3.79 5.91
CA GLY A 36 -18.32 4.22 4.70
C GLY A 36 -18.47 3.13 3.64
N THR A 37 -18.47 3.56 2.37
CA THR A 37 -18.76 2.70 1.22
C THR A 37 -17.65 2.74 0.17
N ILE A 38 -17.25 1.58 -0.34
CA ILE A 38 -16.27 1.42 -1.41
C ILE A 38 -16.95 0.93 -2.69
N TYR A 39 -16.61 1.59 -3.79
CA TYR A 39 -16.98 1.22 -5.15
C TYR A 39 -15.75 0.79 -5.94
N ILE A 40 -15.78 -0.42 -6.51
CA ILE A 40 -14.77 -0.93 -7.45
C ILE A 40 -15.41 -0.97 -8.83
N ASN A 41 -14.82 -0.25 -9.79
CA ASN A 41 -15.33 -0.15 -11.17
C ASN A 41 -16.84 0.25 -11.18
N ASN A 42 -17.21 1.24 -10.36
CA ASN A 42 -18.57 1.76 -10.17
C ASN A 42 -19.61 0.75 -9.62
N LYS A 43 -19.16 -0.37 -9.05
CA LYS A 43 -20.02 -1.34 -8.35
C LYS A 43 -19.60 -1.44 -6.89
N LEU A 44 -20.55 -1.70 -5.99
CA LEU A 44 -20.22 -1.93 -4.58
C LEU A 44 -19.18 -3.04 -4.44
N ALA A 45 -18.14 -2.78 -3.65
CA ALA A 45 -17.05 -3.72 -3.45
C ALA A 45 -17.58 -5.09 -2.97
N PRO A 46 -17.15 -6.21 -3.58
CA PRO A 46 -17.63 -7.53 -3.20
C PRO A 46 -17.15 -7.92 -1.81
N LYS A 47 -17.86 -8.86 -1.18
CA LYS A 47 -17.41 -9.49 0.06
C LYS A 47 -16.03 -10.12 -0.13
N GLY A 48 -15.21 -10.08 0.90
CA GLY A 48 -13.82 -10.57 0.85
C GLY A 48 -12.82 -9.56 0.27
N THR A 49 -13.26 -8.36 -0.12
CA THR A 49 -12.35 -7.27 -0.48
C THR A 49 -11.53 -6.85 0.73
N LEU A 50 -10.21 -6.79 0.57
CA LEU A 50 -9.28 -6.29 1.59
C LEU A 50 -9.16 -4.77 1.50
N VAL A 51 -9.25 -4.09 2.63
CA VAL A 51 -9.06 -2.65 2.76
C VAL A 51 -7.96 -2.40 3.79
N ASP A 52 -6.85 -1.82 3.35
CA ASP A 52 -5.74 -1.48 4.23
C ASP A 52 -5.60 0.04 4.32
N ALA A 53 -5.28 0.54 5.50
CA ALA A 53 -4.99 1.94 5.71
C ALA A 53 -3.59 2.09 6.31
N LYS A 54 -2.80 2.98 5.73
CA LYS A 54 -1.40 3.16 6.08
C LYS A 54 -1.05 4.60 6.43
N ILE A 55 -0.10 4.77 7.34
CA ILE A 55 0.59 6.03 7.62
C ILE A 55 2.08 5.74 7.50
N ASP A 56 2.81 6.52 6.68
CA ASP A 56 4.24 6.32 6.40
C ASP A 56 4.59 4.85 6.04
N ASP A 57 3.81 4.24 5.15
CA ASP A 57 3.91 2.84 4.71
C ASP A 57 3.64 1.74 5.76
N GLU A 58 3.40 2.11 7.02
CA GLU A 58 2.99 1.19 8.09
C GLU A 58 1.48 0.96 8.06
N ILE A 59 1.05 -0.31 8.12
CA ILE A 59 -0.38 -0.66 8.18
C ILE A 59 -0.92 -0.34 9.59
N LYS A 60 -1.85 0.61 9.66
CA LYS A 60 -2.50 1.03 10.91
C LYS A 60 -3.86 0.35 11.12
N ALA A 61 -4.52 -0.07 10.05
CA ALA A 61 -5.72 -0.90 10.08
C ALA A 61 -5.83 -1.74 8.81
N SER A 62 -6.49 -2.90 8.96
CA SER A 62 -6.84 -3.79 7.87
C SER A 62 -8.24 -4.35 8.12
N PHE A 63 -9.07 -4.38 7.09
CA PHE A 63 -10.46 -4.82 7.18
C PHE A 63 -10.86 -5.64 5.95
N ILE A 64 -11.61 -6.72 6.18
CA ILE A 64 -12.19 -7.54 5.10
C ILE A 64 -13.68 -7.25 5.02
N ILE A 65 -14.15 -6.79 3.86
CA ILE A 65 -15.54 -6.44 3.62
C ILE A 65 -16.45 -7.66 3.84
N GLY A 66 -17.30 -7.61 4.88
CA GLY A 66 -18.30 -8.64 5.19
C GLY A 66 -19.68 -8.37 4.57
N GLU A 67 -20.06 -7.10 4.44
CA GLU A 67 -21.27 -6.63 3.76
C GLU A 67 -20.88 -5.81 2.53
N GLN A 68 -21.55 -6.03 1.40
CA GLN A 68 -21.12 -5.48 0.11
C GLN A 68 -20.94 -3.95 0.16
N GLY A 69 -19.75 -3.50 -0.21
CA GLY A 69 -19.37 -2.09 -0.23
C GLY A 69 -19.05 -1.48 1.14
N LYS A 70 -19.53 -2.01 2.25
CA LYS A 70 -19.37 -1.37 3.56
C LYS A 70 -18.05 -1.74 4.24
N PHE A 71 -17.41 -0.75 4.86
CA PHE A 71 -16.22 -0.96 5.66
C PHE A 71 -16.22 -0.11 6.93
N GLU A 72 -15.47 -0.58 7.92
CA GLU A 72 -15.17 0.14 9.16
C GLU A 72 -13.69 -0.13 9.50
N LEU A 73 -12.92 0.94 9.68
CA LEU A 73 -11.49 0.89 9.92
C LEU A 73 -11.17 1.61 11.25
N PRO A 74 -10.89 0.85 12.33
CA PRO A 74 -10.31 1.40 13.54
C PRO A 74 -8.80 1.65 13.32
N LEU A 75 -8.44 2.89 13.02
CA LEU A 75 -7.08 3.33 12.73
C LEU A 75 -6.32 3.61 14.03
N SER A 76 -5.50 2.65 14.44
CA SER A 76 -4.56 2.85 15.54
C SER A 76 -3.50 3.88 15.16
N GLY A 77 -2.98 4.60 16.14
CA GLY A 77 -1.89 5.55 15.94
C GLY A 77 -1.31 6.00 17.26
N ASP A 78 -0.21 6.72 17.16
CA ASP A 78 0.51 7.27 18.30
C ASP A 78 0.74 8.78 18.16
N SER A 79 1.39 9.38 19.15
CA SER A 79 1.67 10.83 19.16
C SER A 79 2.47 11.32 17.94
N LYS A 80 3.24 10.45 17.28
CA LYS A 80 4.00 10.81 16.08
C LYS A 80 3.15 10.77 14.82
N ASP A 81 2.03 10.07 14.84
CA ASP A 81 1.10 9.95 13.70
C ASP A 81 0.11 11.11 13.58
N SER A 82 -0.04 11.90 14.65
CA SER A 82 -0.91 13.07 14.68
C SER A 82 -0.64 14.04 13.53
N GLY A 83 -1.66 14.30 12.70
CA GLY A 83 -1.58 15.21 11.57
C GLY A 83 -0.99 14.61 10.28
N LYS A 84 -0.55 13.34 10.30
CA LYS A 84 -0.09 12.66 9.09
C LYS A 84 -1.23 12.23 8.19
N GLN A 85 -0.93 11.95 6.93
CA GLN A 85 -1.91 11.46 5.97
C GLN A 85 -2.05 9.93 6.04
N ILE A 86 -3.29 9.49 6.06
CA ILE A 86 -3.69 8.10 5.89
C ILE A 86 -3.88 7.86 4.40
N THR A 87 -3.23 6.82 3.92
CA THR A 87 -3.38 6.31 2.57
C THR A 87 -4.19 5.03 2.60
N VAL A 88 -5.31 5.00 1.88
CA VAL A 88 -6.19 3.82 1.81
C VAL A 88 -5.91 3.01 0.55
N TYR A 89 -5.82 1.69 0.72
CA TYR A 89 -5.64 0.70 -0.34
C TYR A 89 -6.83 -0.27 -0.35
N VAL A 90 -7.29 -0.62 -1.56
CA VAL A 90 -8.35 -1.60 -1.77
C VAL A 90 -7.79 -2.72 -2.63
N ASN A 91 -7.71 -3.94 -2.08
CA ASN A 91 -7.02 -5.07 -2.72
C ASN A 91 -5.63 -4.68 -3.24
N GLN A 92 -4.82 -4.02 -2.40
CA GLN A 92 -3.48 -3.51 -2.71
C GLN A 92 -3.42 -2.36 -3.74
N ALA A 93 -4.55 -1.95 -4.32
CA ALA A 93 -4.60 -0.79 -5.21
C ALA A 93 -4.74 0.50 -4.39
N LEU A 94 -3.82 1.43 -4.61
CA LEU A 94 -3.86 2.77 -4.01
C LEU A 94 -5.16 3.49 -4.42
N THR A 95 -5.80 4.14 -3.45
CA THR A 95 -6.95 5.02 -3.70
C THR A 95 -6.50 6.48 -3.65
N ASN A 96 -7.28 7.39 -4.26
CA ASN A 96 -7.03 8.83 -4.20
C ASN A 96 -7.58 9.48 -2.92
N THR A 97 -7.90 8.67 -1.90
CA THR A 97 -8.49 9.13 -0.65
C THR A 97 -7.38 9.56 0.29
N THR A 98 -7.38 10.84 0.68
CA THR A 98 -6.45 11.39 1.67
C THR A 98 -7.22 11.83 2.90
N ILE A 99 -6.90 11.24 4.04
CA ILE A 99 -7.50 11.57 5.34
C ILE A 99 -6.36 11.97 6.27
N THR A 100 -6.55 13.00 7.09
CA THR A 100 -5.57 13.34 8.13
C THR A 100 -5.89 12.54 9.38
N TRP A 101 -4.90 11.81 9.91
CA TRP A 101 -5.07 11.06 11.14
C TRP A 101 -5.13 12.00 12.35
N ARG A 102 -6.13 11.79 13.21
CA ARG A 102 -6.29 12.49 14.48
C ARG A 102 -6.88 11.53 15.52
N SER A 103 -6.29 11.53 16.71
CA SER A 103 -6.73 10.68 17.82
C SER A 103 -8.22 10.89 18.13
N GLY A 104 -8.99 9.80 18.12
CA GLY A 104 -10.40 9.80 18.48
C GLY A 104 -11.36 10.43 17.47
N ASP A 105 -10.88 10.88 16.31
CA ASP A 105 -11.77 11.39 15.26
C ASP A 105 -12.66 10.26 14.71
N ILE A 106 -13.87 10.64 14.29
CA ILE A 106 -14.83 9.73 13.66
C ILE A 106 -15.19 10.33 12.30
N ILE A 107 -14.91 9.59 11.23
CA ILE A 107 -15.37 9.91 9.87
C ILE A 107 -16.42 8.89 9.48
N ASP A 108 -17.64 9.41 9.28
CA ASP A 108 -18.77 8.64 8.79
C ASP A 108 -19.04 8.94 7.31
N ASN A 109 -19.68 7.99 6.62
CA ASN A 109 -20.13 8.10 5.23
C ASN A 109 -19.02 8.39 4.20
N LEU A 110 -17.79 7.95 4.45
CA LEU A 110 -16.71 8.10 3.49
C LEU A 110 -16.97 7.26 2.24
N THR A 111 -16.99 7.89 1.06
CA THR A 111 -17.17 7.17 -0.20
C THR A 111 -15.86 7.08 -0.98
N ILE A 112 -15.42 5.86 -1.26
CA ILE A 112 -14.17 5.58 -1.97
C ILE A 112 -14.48 4.98 -3.32
N TYR A 113 -13.94 5.57 -4.38
CA TYR A 113 -13.97 5.01 -5.73
C TYR A 113 -12.59 4.51 -6.11
N THR A 114 -12.52 3.28 -6.60
CA THR A 114 -11.28 2.71 -7.15
C THR A 114 -11.54 1.96 -8.44
N THR A 115 -10.55 1.96 -9.31
CA THR A 115 -10.55 1.16 -10.54
C THR A 115 -9.54 0.04 -10.38
N GLN A 116 -10.02 -1.20 -10.28
CA GLN A 116 -9.13 -2.34 -10.15
C GLN A 116 -8.75 -2.82 -11.56
N LYS A 117 -7.49 -2.58 -11.96
CA LYS A 117 -6.94 -3.21 -13.16
C LYS A 117 -6.70 -4.68 -12.88
N ARG A 118 -7.42 -5.55 -13.59
CA ARG A 118 -7.25 -7.00 -13.50
C ARG A 118 -5.82 -7.35 -13.94
N SER A 119 -5.00 -7.88 -13.02
CA SER A 119 -3.65 -8.34 -13.35
C SER A 119 -3.72 -9.48 -14.36
N LEU A 120 -3.17 -9.24 -15.57
CA LEU A 120 -3.13 -10.21 -16.67
C LEU A 120 -2.00 -11.24 -16.54
N ASN A 121 -1.20 -11.16 -15.47
CA ASN A 121 -0.05 -12.06 -15.25
C ASN A 121 -0.46 -13.54 -15.22
N ASN A 122 -1.68 -13.86 -14.79
CA ASN A 122 -2.19 -15.23 -14.78
C ASN A 122 -2.55 -15.76 -16.18
N VAL A 123 -2.71 -14.88 -17.19
CA VAL A 123 -3.10 -15.26 -18.56
C VAL A 123 -1.88 -15.40 -19.48
N LEU A 124 -0.80 -14.66 -19.22
CA LEU A 124 0.43 -14.69 -20.02
C LEU A 124 1.03 -16.11 -20.14
N TRP A 125 1.02 -16.89 -19.07
CA TRP A 125 1.53 -18.27 -19.09
C TRP A 125 0.65 -19.22 -19.93
N LEU A 126 -0.68 -19.02 -19.94
CA LEU A 126 -1.59 -19.80 -20.79
C LEU A 126 -1.35 -19.52 -22.28
N VAL A 127 -1.10 -18.26 -22.65
CA VAL A 127 -0.76 -17.88 -24.03
C VAL A 127 0.56 -18.52 -24.46
N ALA A 128 1.57 -18.54 -23.57
CA ALA A 128 2.86 -19.19 -23.84
C ALA A 128 2.71 -20.71 -24.08
N ILE A 129 1.86 -21.40 -23.31
CA ILE A 129 1.56 -22.83 -23.50
C ILE A 129 0.90 -23.09 -24.84
N ILE A 130 -0.10 -22.30 -25.23
CA ILE A 130 -0.80 -22.45 -26.52
C ILE A 130 0.19 -22.28 -27.68
N PHE A 131 1.09 -21.30 -27.60
CA PHE A 131 2.12 -21.08 -28.62
C PHE A 131 3.10 -22.26 -28.72
N LEU A 132 3.53 -22.82 -27.58
CA LEU A 132 4.40 -24.00 -27.54
C LEU A 132 3.73 -25.23 -28.19
N LEU A 133 2.43 -25.45 -27.91
CA LEU A 133 1.66 -26.54 -28.50
C LEU A 133 1.52 -26.39 -30.02
N LEU A 134 1.26 -25.17 -30.50
CA LEU A 134 1.23 -24.87 -31.95
C LEU A 134 2.57 -25.14 -32.62
N LEU A 135 3.67 -24.73 -31.99
CA LEU A 135 5.03 -24.93 -32.53
C LEU A 135 5.37 -26.42 -32.57
N LEU A 136 5.02 -27.17 -31.53
CA LEU A 136 5.18 -28.62 -31.48
C LEU A 136 4.36 -29.33 -32.56
N PHE A 137 3.12 -28.89 -32.78
CA PHE A 137 2.27 -29.41 -33.86
C PHE A 137 2.89 -29.16 -35.23
N ILE A 138 3.43 -27.97 -35.48
CA ILE A 138 4.14 -27.63 -36.73
C ILE A 138 5.37 -28.52 -36.92
N ILE A 139 6.18 -28.72 -35.88
CA ILE A 139 7.36 -29.61 -35.93
C ILE A 139 6.94 -31.04 -36.25
N VAL A 140 5.95 -31.59 -35.54
CA VAL A 140 5.44 -32.95 -35.77
C VAL A 140 4.90 -33.09 -37.20
N TYR A 141 4.14 -32.10 -37.68
CA TYR A 141 3.65 -32.08 -39.06
C TYR A 141 4.81 -32.15 -40.08
N PHE A 142 5.86 -31.36 -39.89
CA PHE A 142 7.05 -31.38 -40.77
C PHE A 142 7.80 -32.71 -40.70
N LEU A 143 7.94 -33.30 -39.50
CA LEU A 143 8.59 -34.60 -39.32
C LEU A 143 7.81 -35.73 -39.99
N LEU A 144 6.47 -35.73 -39.89
CA LEU A 144 5.60 -36.70 -40.54
C LEU A 144 5.60 -36.54 -42.07
N ARG A 145 5.63 -35.30 -42.58
CA ARG A 145 5.70 -35.02 -44.01
C ARG A 145 7.03 -35.46 -44.62
N LYS A 146 8.16 -35.29 -43.92
CA LYS A 146 9.49 -35.69 -44.42
C LYS A 146 9.68 -37.21 -44.55
N LYS A 147 8.84 -38.01 -43.87
CA LYS A 147 8.90 -39.48 -43.87
C LYS A 147 8.10 -40.15 -44.99
N ARG A 148 7.25 -39.42 -45.73
CA ARG A 148 6.55 -39.90 -46.92
C ARG A 148 7.27 -39.41 -48.17
#